data_AF-A0AAW0J5H2-F1
#
_entry.id   AF-A0AAW0J5H2-F1
#
_cell.length_a   1.000
_cell.length_b   1.000
_cell.length_c   1.000
_cell.angle_alpha   90.00
_cell.angle_beta   90.00
_cell.angle_gamma   90.00
#
_symmetry.space_group_name_H-M   'P 1'
#
loop_
_entity.id
_entity.type
_entity.pdbx_description
1 polymer ?
#
loop_
_entity_poly.entity_id
_entity_poly.type
_entity_poly.pdbx_seq_one_letter_code
_entity_poly.pdbx_strand_id
1 'polypeptide(L)'
;MCHLCDKKLSPDKDVYMGDQGFCSIEYRNRQIVLHEMRELETSTKNMVASYRHCCNSGKRETQILLEEIRQRHEPRPIRYQINWAIVS
;
A
#
# COMPACT_ATOMS: atom_id res chain seq x y z
N MET A 1 7.26 -28.50 -22.02
CA MET A 1 5.91 -28.69 -21.46
C MET A 1 5.15 -27.38 -21.61
N CYS A 2 3.86 -27.39 -21.93
CA CYS A 2 3.07 -26.17 -22.12
C CYS A 2 2.84 -25.49 -20.78
N HIS A 3 3.18 -24.22 -20.66
CA HIS A 3 3.13 -23.53 -19.37
C HIS A 3 1.69 -23.25 -18.85
N LEU A 4 0.67 -23.35 -19.72
CA LEU A 4 -0.72 -23.10 -19.32
C LEU A 4 -1.57 -24.36 -19.14
N CYS A 5 -1.24 -25.45 -19.82
CA CYS A 5 -2.06 -26.67 -19.81
C CYS A 5 -1.26 -27.93 -19.52
N ASP A 6 0.01 -27.79 -19.13
CA ASP A 6 0.94 -28.86 -18.74
C ASP A 6 1.13 -29.97 -19.79
N LYS A 7 0.65 -29.75 -21.01
CA LYS A 7 0.78 -30.70 -22.12
C LYS A 7 2.24 -30.87 -22.50
N LYS A 8 2.69 -32.11 -22.71
CA LYS A 8 4.01 -32.37 -23.30
C LYS A 8 4.10 -31.74 -24.69
N LEU A 9 5.14 -30.94 -24.90
CA LEU A 9 5.41 -30.28 -26.18
C LEU A 9 6.32 -31.22 -26.98
N SER A 10 5.95 -31.47 -28.24
CA SER A 10 6.82 -32.21 -29.15
C SER A 10 7.84 -31.24 -29.75
N PRO A 11 9.15 -31.59 -29.80
CA PRO A 11 10.17 -30.78 -30.47
C PRO A 11 9.90 -30.58 -31.96
N ASP A 12 9.10 -31.47 -32.55
CA ASP A 12 8.89 -31.59 -33.99
C ASP A 12 7.70 -30.77 -34.50
N LYS A 13 6.89 -30.20 -33.59
CA LYS A 13 5.82 -29.26 -33.96
C LYS A 13 6.34 -27.85 -33.71
N ASP A 14 5.94 -26.88 -34.53
CA ASP A 14 6.23 -25.46 -34.35
C ASP A 14 5.68 -24.96 -33.00
N VAL A 15 6.40 -25.28 -31.94
CA VAL A 15 6.15 -24.80 -30.60
C VAL A 15 6.65 -23.37 -30.60
N TYR A 16 5.81 -22.44 -30.16
CA TYR A 16 6.22 -21.05 -29.96
C TYR A 16 7.17 -21.01 -28.76
N MET A 17 8.46 -21.22 -29.03
CA MET A 17 9.54 -21.26 -28.05
C MET A 17 10.05 -19.84 -27.81
N GLY A 18 9.54 -19.20 -26.75
CA GLY A 18 10.25 -18.14 -26.03
C GLY A 18 10.94 -18.75 -24.81
N ASP A 19 11.00 -18.02 -23.68
CA ASP A 19 11.49 -18.56 -22.41
C ASP A 19 10.54 -19.63 -21.81
N GLN A 20 9.28 -19.62 -22.23
CA GLN A 20 8.25 -20.61 -21.87
C GLN A 20 7.70 -21.26 -23.13
N GLY A 21 7.48 -22.58 -23.07
CA GLY A 21 6.88 -23.33 -24.17
C GLY A 21 5.35 -23.25 -24.16
N PHE A 22 4.75 -22.99 -25.33
CA PHE A 22 3.30 -22.98 -25.52
C PHE A 22 2.87 -23.90 -26.65
N CYS A 23 1.77 -24.62 -26.45
CA CYS A 23 1.24 -25.52 -27.47
C CYS A 23 0.45 -24.81 -28.59
N SER A 24 0.14 -23.53 -28.45
CA SER A 24 -0.47 -22.68 -29.49
C SER A 24 -0.25 -21.20 -29.22
N ILE A 25 -0.47 -20.36 -30.26
CA ILE A 25 -0.47 -18.89 -30.13
C ILE A 25 -1.52 -18.43 -29.11
N GLU A 26 -2.69 -19.06 -29.08
CA GLU A 26 -3.77 -18.67 -28.16
C GLU A 26 -3.34 -18.79 -26.69
N TYR A 27 -2.66 -19.89 -26.33
CA TYR A 27 -2.12 -20.06 -24.98
C TYR A 27 -1.00 -19.05 -24.70
N ARG A 28 -0.13 -18.75 -25.68
CA ARG A 28 0.87 -17.70 -25.53
C ARG A 28 0.22 -16.33 -25.25
N ASN A 29 -0.75 -15.93 -26.07
CA ASN A 29 -1.43 -14.65 -25.96
C ASN A 29 -2.22 -14.55 -24.64
N ARG A 30 -2.83 -15.65 -24.20
CA ARG A 30 -3.49 -15.73 -22.91
C ARG A 30 -2.51 -15.47 -21.76
N GLN A 31 -1.29 -15.99 -21.81
CA GLN A 31 -0.28 -15.65 -20.79
C GLN A 31 0.12 -14.19 -20.79
N ILE A 32 0.26 -13.58 -21.96
CA ILE A 32 0.60 -12.15 -22.07
C ILE A 32 -0.47 -11.32 -21.34
N VAL A 33 -1.74 -11.55 -21.67
CA VAL A 33 -2.86 -10.83 -21.01
C VAL A 33 -2.88 -11.09 -19.50
N LEU A 34 -2.69 -12.33 -19.06
CA LEU A 34 -2.67 -12.66 -17.63
C LEU A 34 -1.49 -11.99 -16.89
N HIS A 35 -0.33 -11.88 -17.52
CA HIS A 35 0.82 -11.19 -16.97
C HIS A 35 0.56 -9.69 -16.86
N GLU A 36 0.11 -9.07 -17.95
CA GLU A 36 -0.23 -7.65 -17.99
C GLU A 36 -1.29 -7.27 -16.94
N MET A 37 -2.35 -8.07 -16.82
CA MET A 37 -3.38 -7.87 -15.80
C MET A 37 -2.81 -7.91 -14.37
N ARG A 38 -1.90 -8.87 -14.09
CA ARG A 38 -1.25 -8.99 -12.79
C ARG A 38 -0.34 -7.78 -12.49
N GLU A 39 0.42 -7.32 -13.47
CA GLU A 39 1.29 -6.15 -13.32
C GLU A 39 0.48 -4.88 -13.05
N LEU A 40 -0.59 -4.67 -13.81
CA LEU A 40 -1.51 -3.54 -13.61
C LEU A 40 -2.17 -3.58 -12.23
N GLU A 41 -2.65 -4.75 -11.79
CA GLU A 41 -3.22 -4.93 -10.46
C GLU A 41 -2.20 -4.61 -9.36
N THR A 42 -0.96 -5.09 -9.51
CA THR A 42 0.11 -4.87 -8.53
C THR A 42 0.50 -3.41 -8.45
N SER A 43 0.68 -2.75 -9.61
CA SER A 43 0.95 -1.32 -9.69
C SER A 43 -0.14 -0.50 -9.02
N THR A 44 -1.41 -0.82 -9.31
CA THR A 44 -2.56 -0.13 -8.73
C THR A 44 -2.61 -0.29 -7.20
N LYS A 45 -2.38 -1.51 -6.69
CA LYS A 45 -2.31 -1.75 -5.24
C LYS A 45 -1.20 -0.94 -4.58
N ASN A 46 -0.02 -0.88 -5.19
CA ASN A 46 1.11 -0.12 -4.66
C ASN A 46 0.83 1.39 -4.65
N MET A 47 0.22 1.92 -5.72
CA MET A 47 -0.19 3.33 -5.76
C MET A 47 -1.20 3.65 -4.66
N VAL A 48 -2.24 2.83 -4.50
CA VAL A 48 -3.26 3.02 -3.47
C VAL A 48 -2.66 2.91 -2.06
N ALA A 49 -1.77 1.95 -1.83
CA ALA A 49 -1.09 1.79 -0.55
C ALA A 49 -0.22 3.02 -0.23
N SER A 50 0.55 3.51 -1.20
CA SER A 50 1.38 4.71 -1.06
C SER A 50 0.54 5.95 -0.77
N TYR A 51 -0.57 6.14 -1.48
CA TYR A 51 -1.50 7.23 -1.24
C TYR A 51 -2.08 7.18 0.18
N ARG A 52 -2.55 5.99 0.63
CA ARG A 52 -3.04 5.80 2.01
C ARG A 52 -1.97 6.13 3.04
N HIS A 53 -0.72 5.73 2.79
CA HIS A 53 0.40 6.05 3.67
C HIS A 53 0.63 7.56 3.78
N CYS A 54 0.72 8.27 2.65
CA CYS A 54 0.88 9.73 2.64
C CYS A 54 -0.27 10.45 3.36
N CYS A 55 -1.53 10.08 3.07
CA CYS A 55 -2.67 10.70 3.72
C CYS A 55 -2.72 10.44 5.24
N ASN A 56 -2.28 9.26 5.69
CA ASN A 56 -2.23 8.94 7.12
C ASN A 56 -1.08 9.68 7.83
N SER A 57 0.08 9.85 7.19
CA SER A 57 1.19 10.66 7.73
C SER A 57 0.76 12.11 7.92
N GLY A 58 0.20 12.73 6.86
CA GLY A 58 -0.24 14.13 6.92
C GLY A 58 -1.33 14.37 7.96
N LYS A 59 -2.26 13.40 8.15
CA LYS A 59 -3.26 13.47 9.23
C LYS A 59 -2.62 13.44 10.62
N ARG A 60 -1.61 12.59 10.84
CA ARG A 60 -0.88 12.52 12.12
C ARG A 60 -0.12 13.81 12.42
N GLU A 61 0.58 14.34 11.42
CA GLU A 61 1.32 15.60 11.55
C GLU A 61 0.39 16.78 11.89
N THR A 62 -0.73 16.89 11.17
CA THR A 62 -1.74 17.91 11.45
C THR A 62 -2.34 17.76 12.85
N GLN A 63 -2.60 16.52 13.28
CA GLN A 63 -3.13 16.25 14.62
C GLN A 63 -2.14 16.64 15.72
N ILE A 64 -0.85 16.34 15.54
CA ILE A 64 0.22 16.73 16.47
C ILE A 64 0.31 18.25 16.58
N LEU A 65 0.32 18.96 15.44
CA LEU A 65 0.37 20.42 15.40
C LEU A 65 -0.85 21.04 16.11
N LEU A 66 -2.06 20.52 15.84
CA LEU A 66 -3.28 21.00 16.49
C LEU A 66 -3.23 20.79 18.00
N GLU A 67 -2.74 19.64 18.46
CA GLU A 67 -2.62 19.36 19.89
C GLU A 67 -1.58 20.27 20.55
N GLU A 68 -0.46 20.57 19.88
CA GLU A 68 0.54 21.53 20.37
C GLU A 68 -0.06 22.94 20.50
N ILE A 69 -0.84 23.40 19.50
CA ILE A 69 -1.52 24.71 19.55
C ILE A 69 -2.51 24.76 20.72
N ARG A 70 -3.30 23.69 20.93
CA ARG A 70 -4.24 23.60 22.06
C ARG A 70 -3.53 23.72 23.40
N GLN A 71 -2.44 22.98 23.59
CA GLN A 71 -1.65 23.02 24.83
C GLN A 71 -1.07 24.41 25.12
N ARG A 72 -0.67 25.17 24.09
CA ARG A 72 -0.18 26.55 24.28
C ARG A 72 -1.29 27.54 24.61
N HIS A 73 -2.52 27.26 24.20
CA HIS A 73 -3.68 28.10 24.47
C HIS A 73 -4.43 27.75 25.77
N GLU A 74 -4.08 26.65 26.45
CA GLU A 74 -4.60 26.39 27.79
C GLU A 74 -4.04 27.45 28.78
N PRO A 75 -4.90 28.21 29.49
CA PRO A 75 -4.44 29.10 30.53
C PRO A 75 -3.78 28.26 31.62
N ARG A 76 -2.54 28.60 32.00
CA ARG A 76 -1.89 28.00 33.17
C ARG A 76 -2.86 28.09 34.36
N PRO A 77 -3.11 27.00 35.11
CA PRO A 77 -4.00 27.08 36.25
C PRO A 77 -3.43 28.12 37.23
N ILE A 78 -4.18 29.20 37.44
CA ILE A 78 -3.84 30.21 38.45
C ILE A 78 -3.93 29.49 39.79
N ARG A 79 -2.76 29.21 40.38
CA ARG A 79 -2.64 28.60 41.69
C ARG A 79 -3.11 29.64 42.72
N TYR A 80 -4.41 29.66 43.03
CA TYR A 80 -4.89 30.40 44.19
C TYR A 80 -4.33 29.70 45.43
N GLN A 81 -3.44 30.37 46.16
CA GLN A 81 -2.96 29.89 47.45
C GLN A 81 -3.72 30.67 48.52
N ILE A 82 -4.84 30.12 48.98
CA ILE A 82 -5.55 30.65 50.14
C ILE A 82 -4.97 29.94 51.37
N ASN A 83 -4.12 30.65 52.13
CA ASN A 83 -3.63 30.17 53.42
C ASN A 83 -4.56 30.66 54.53
N TRP A 84 -5.43 29.79 55.03
CA TRP A 84 -6.27 30.02 56.22
C TRP A 84 -5.64 29.49 57.51
N ALA A 85 -4.49 30.01 57.93
CA ALA A 85 -4.00 29.69 59.26
C ALA A 85 -2.96 30.70 59.75
N ILE A 86 -3.39 31.79 60.40
CA ILE A 86 -2.86 32.27 61.69
C ILE A 86 -3.99 33.04 62.40
N VAL A 87 -4.85 32.33 63.14
CA VAL A 87 -5.53 32.85 64.33
C VAL A 87 -5.24 31.86 65.44
N SER A 88 -4.30 32.20 66.32
CA SER A 88 -4.24 31.93 67.77
C SER A 88 -2.88 32.39 68.28
#